data_AF-A0A0A1T767-F1
#
_entry.id   AF-A0A0A1T767-F1
#
_cell.length_a   1.000
_cell.length_b   1.000
_cell.length_c   1.000
_cell.angle_alpha   90.00
_cell.angle_beta   90.00
_cell.angle_gamma   90.00
#
_symmetry.space_group_name_H-M   'P 1'
#
loop_
_entity.id
_entity.type
_entity.pdbx_description
1 polymer ?
#
loop_
_entity_poly.entity_id
_entity_poly.type
_entity_poly.pdbx_seq_one_letter_code
_entity_poly.pdbx_strand_id
1 'polypeptide(L)'
;MSILGEIIELYNFQELGRDAHVEYQRKLIEGSMNSYDESLSKYPYTSHAARLYGCYARHTLSTLYIISAGKWDPCDALDAVQESGLSEQLIYSAAMATIAASNIKSIQQIDGDFQFIPLFFGTFVLHCSFPLLLLVKTFGTQSDDNIIGACETIIEASKTFSRYGEQLTQRSEHPNRYLSNFISIIDGIKAAKITSLTTPEVSVQMMQDINTKTEEILRLYRWNKTGHGVNT
;
A
#
# COMPACT_ATOMS: atom_id res chain seq x y z
N MET A 1 11.23 -17.12 -14.02
CA MET A 1 12.22 -16.31 -13.27
C MET A 1 11.64 -16.11 -11.87
N SER A 2 12.23 -15.32 -10.96
CA SER A 2 11.49 -14.93 -9.76
C SER A 2 10.40 -13.92 -10.16
N ILE A 3 9.20 -13.99 -9.55
CA ILE A 3 8.07 -13.09 -9.88
C ILE A 3 8.47 -11.61 -9.80
N LEU A 4 9.32 -11.24 -8.83
CA LEU A 4 9.88 -9.89 -8.73
C LEU A 4 10.71 -9.48 -9.95
N GLY A 5 11.51 -10.39 -10.51
CA GLY A 5 12.26 -10.13 -11.74
C GLY A 5 11.33 -9.88 -12.92
N GLU A 6 10.25 -10.65 -13.02
CA GLU A 6 9.23 -10.50 -14.06
C GLU A 6 8.52 -9.13 -13.93
N ILE A 7 8.23 -8.70 -12.71
CA ILE A 7 7.65 -7.38 -12.40
C ILE A 7 8.62 -6.25 -12.76
N ILE A 8 9.91 -6.37 -12.45
CA ILE A 8 10.92 -5.37 -12.84
C ILE A 8 10.98 -5.21 -14.36
N GLU A 9 10.93 -6.33 -15.10
CA GLU A 9 10.90 -6.32 -16.55
C GLU A 9 9.60 -5.69 -17.11
N LEU A 10 8.45 -5.98 -16.48
CA LEU A 10 7.17 -5.32 -16.80
C LEU A 10 7.31 -3.80 -16.73
N TYR A 11 7.89 -3.28 -15.64
CA TYR A 11 8.10 -1.84 -15.47
C TYR A 11 9.05 -1.24 -16.50
N ASN A 12 10.13 -1.95 -16.82
CA ASN A 12 11.03 -1.52 -17.88
C ASN A 12 10.30 -1.41 -19.23
N PHE A 13 9.40 -2.35 -19.56
CA PHE A 13 8.58 -2.25 -20.78
C PHE A 13 7.58 -1.10 -20.74
N GLN A 14 6.98 -0.80 -19.58
CA GLN A 14 6.08 0.34 -19.40
C GLN A 14 6.81 1.66 -19.62
N GLU A 15 8.01 1.83 -19.05
CA GLU A 15 8.83 3.05 -19.21
C GLU A 15 9.30 3.28 -20.65
N LEU A 16 9.48 2.20 -21.42
CA LEU A 16 9.86 2.23 -22.82
C LEU A 16 8.66 2.33 -23.78
N GLY A 17 7.42 2.36 -23.29
CA GLY A 17 6.21 2.42 -24.11
C GLY A 17 5.99 1.18 -24.99
N ARG A 18 6.38 -0.01 -24.52
CA ARG A 18 6.28 -1.28 -25.28
C ARG A 18 5.00 -2.04 -24.94
N ASP A 19 3.85 -1.50 -25.30
CA ASP A 19 2.53 -2.00 -24.87
C ASP A 19 2.30 -3.51 -25.14
N ALA A 20 2.73 -4.03 -26.29
CA ALA A 20 2.62 -5.45 -26.60
C ALA A 20 3.42 -6.36 -25.63
N HIS A 21 4.58 -5.88 -25.17
CA HIS A 21 5.41 -6.62 -24.20
C HIS A 21 4.85 -6.48 -22.78
N VAL A 22 4.27 -5.32 -22.45
CA VAL A 22 3.58 -5.09 -21.17
C VAL A 22 2.45 -6.10 -20.98
N GLU A 23 1.58 -6.25 -21.97
CA GLU A 23 0.44 -7.17 -21.89
C GLU A 23 0.88 -8.63 -21.78
N TYR A 24 1.89 -9.03 -22.55
CA TYR A 24 2.47 -10.37 -22.46
C TYR A 24 3.06 -10.64 -21.06
N GLN A 25 3.84 -9.69 -20.54
CA GLN A 25 4.49 -9.82 -19.24
C GLN A 25 3.47 -9.86 -18.09
N ARG A 26 2.39 -9.10 -18.16
CA ARG A 26 1.28 -9.15 -17.20
C ARG A 26 0.68 -10.54 -17.10
N LYS A 27 0.41 -11.19 -18.24
CA LYS A 27 -0.14 -12.56 -18.27
C LYS A 27 0.82 -13.59 -17.68
N LEU A 28 2.12 -13.45 -17.92
CA LEU A 28 3.12 -14.32 -17.30
C LEU A 28 3.13 -14.16 -15.77
N ILE A 29 3.19 -12.91 -15.30
CA ILE A 29 3.18 -12.58 -13.87
C ILE A 29 1.90 -13.12 -13.20
N GLU A 30 0.74 -12.90 -13.81
CA GLU A 30 -0.55 -13.40 -13.34
C GLU A 30 -0.56 -14.93 -13.24
N GLY A 31 -0.07 -15.64 -14.26
CA GLY A 31 0.07 -17.10 -14.23
C GLY A 31 0.96 -17.60 -13.08
N SER A 32 2.11 -16.95 -12.88
CA SER A 32 3.03 -17.25 -11.77
C SER A 32 2.39 -16.99 -10.41
N MET A 33 1.68 -15.88 -10.24
CA MET A 33 1.00 -15.53 -8.98
C MET A 33 -0.17 -16.46 -8.67
N ASN A 34 -0.97 -16.84 -9.67
CA ASN A 34 -2.07 -17.81 -9.51
C ASN A 34 -1.53 -19.19 -9.11
N SER A 35 -0.45 -19.65 -9.73
CA SER A 35 0.21 -20.91 -9.34
C SER A 35 0.73 -20.88 -7.90
N TYR A 36 1.28 -19.73 -7.48
CA TYR A 36 1.73 -19.52 -6.11
C TYR A 36 0.56 -19.52 -5.12
N ASP A 37 -0.54 -18.85 -5.43
CA ASP A 37 -1.74 -18.82 -4.60
C ASP A 37 -2.37 -20.21 -4.39
N GLU A 38 -2.46 -20.99 -5.47
CA GLU A 38 -2.89 -22.38 -5.38
C GLU A 38 -1.99 -23.21 -4.47
N SER A 39 -0.68 -23.01 -4.57
CA SER A 39 0.31 -23.70 -3.74
C SER A 39 0.15 -23.32 -2.27
N LEU A 40 -0.06 -22.02 -1.98
CA LEU A 40 -0.36 -21.54 -0.63
C LEU A 40 -1.68 -22.08 -0.09
N SER A 41 -2.68 -22.30 -0.94
CA SER A 41 -3.99 -22.81 -0.54
C SER A 41 -3.97 -24.31 -0.21
N LYS A 42 -3.09 -25.09 -0.85
CA LYS A 42 -2.95 -26.54 -0.64
C LYS A 42 -2.06 -26.89 0.57
N TYR A 43 -1.31 -25.92 1.09
CA TYR A 43 -0.36 -26.16 2.19
C TYR A 43 -1.10 -26.26 3.55
N PRO A 44 -0.83 -27.28 4.39
CA PRO A 44 -1.69 -27.62 5.54
C PRO A 44 -1.47 -26.77 6.81
N TYR A 45 -0.50 -25.84 6.83
CA TYR A 45 -0.23 -24.89 7.92
C TYR A 45 -0.35 -25.43 9.36
N THR A 46 0.18 -26.63 9.64
CA THR A 46 -0.06 -27.34 10.90
C THR A 46 0.80 -26.87 12.07
N SER A 47 2.02 -26.38 11.80
CA SER A 47 2.94 -25.87 12.83
C SER A 47 2.84 -24.33 12.98
N HIS A 48 3.34 -23.81 14.10
CA HIS A 48 3.41 -22.35 14.30
C HIS A 48 4.24 -21.67 13.20
N ALA A 49 5.44 -22.18 12.91
CA ALA A 49 6.31 -21.66 11.85
C ALA A 49 5.65 -21.73 10.47
N ALA A 50 4.92 -22.81 10.20
CA ALA A 50 4.15 -22.97 8.97
C ALA A 50 3.07 -21.88 8.84
N ARG A 51 2.24 -21.66 9.87
CA ARG A 51 1.21 -20.60 9.87
C ARG A 51 1.82 -19.22 9.67
N LEU A 52 2.92 -18.94 10.37
CA LEU A 52 3.67 -17.70 10.25
C LEU A 52 4.10 -17.45 8.79
N TYR A 53 4.76 -18.43 8.18
CA TYR A 53 5.11 -18.39 6.76
C TYR A 53 3.88 -18.14 5.88
N GLY A 54 2.77 -18.84 6.12
CA GLY A 54 1.53 -18.69 5.36
C GLY A 54 0.93 -17.28 5.39
N CYS A 55 0.94 -16.63 6.55
CA CYS A 55 0.43 -15.26 6.70
C CYS A 55 1.32 -14.26 5.94
N TYR A 56 2.64 -14.35 6.11
CA TYR A 56 3.59 -13.51 5.38
C TYR A 56 3.56 -13.74 3.86
N ALA A 57 3.43 -15.00 3.43
CA ALA A 57 3.33 -15.36 2.02
C ALA A 57 2.07 -14.79 1.36
N ARG A 58 0.92 -14.82 2.05
CA ARG A 58 -0.33 -14.22 1.57
C ARG A 58 -0.24 -12.69 1.49
N HIS A 59 0.32 -12.04 2.51
CA HIS A 59 0.56 -10.59 2.48
C HIS A 59 1.49 -10.19 1.33
N THR A 60 2.57 -10.96 1.14
CA THR A 60 3.51 -10.79 0.01
C THR A 60 2.77 -10.90 -1.31
N LEU A 61 1.98 -11.96 -1.51
CA LEU A 61 1.23 -12.17 -2.74
C LEU A 61 0.25 -11.03 -3.02
N SER A 62 -0.51 -10.55 -2.03
CA SER A 62 -1.38 -9.37 -2.21
C SER A 62 -0.58 -8.15 -2.64
N THR A 63 0.62 -7.95 -2.09
CA THR A 63 1.50 -6.85 -2.50
C THR A 63 2.00 -7.02 -3.92
N LEU A 64 2.35 -8.24 -4.33
CA LEU A 64 2.76 -8.56 -5.72
C LEU A 64 1.64 -8.25 -6.72
N TYR A 65 0.38 -8.51 -6.39
CA TYR A 65 -0.77 -8.10 -7.21
C TYR A 65 -0.88 -6.57 -7.33
N ILE A 66 -0.67 -5.83 -6.25
CA ILE A 66 -0.67 -4.35 -6.27
C ILE A 66 0.42 -3.82 -7.20
N ILE A 67 1.66 -4.27 -7.00
CA ILE A 67 2.81 -3.79 -7.79
C ILE A 67 2.87 -4.42 -9.20
N SER A 68 1.93 -5.27 -9.60
CA SER A 68 1.85 -5.75 -10.99
C SER A 68 0.66 -5.14 -11.71
N ALA A 69 -0.34 -4.59 -11.02
CA ALA A 69 -1.57 -4.08 -11.62
C ALA A 69 -1.38 -2.77 -12.40
N GLY A 70 -0.67 -1.78 -11.86
CA GLY A 70 -0.61 -0.41 -12.42
C GLY A 70 0.79 0.12 -12.69
N LYS A 71 0.89 1.40 -13.03
CA LYS A 71 2.13 2.16 -12.83
C LYS A 71 2.29 2.36 -11.32
N TRP A 72 3.46 2.01 -10.79
CA TRP A 72 3.75 2.05 -9.36
C TRP A 72 4.19 3.41 -8.80
N ASP A 73 4.57 4.37 -9.65
CA ASP A 73 4.98 5.69 -9.19
C ASP A 73 3.79 6.41 -8.54
N PRO A 74 3.83 6.73 -7.23
CA PRO A 74 2.69 7.30 -6.54
C PRO A 74 2.26 8.67 -7.08
N CYS A 75 3.20 9.43 -7.66
CA CYS A 75 2.90 10.71 -8.28
C CYS A 75 2.25 10.52 -9.66
N ASP A 76 2.76 9.61 -10.49
CA ASP A 76 2.12 9.32 -11.78
C ASP A 76 0.71 8.74 -11.58
N ALA A 77 0.50 7.94 -10.52
CA ALA A 77 -0.82 7.45 -10.14
C ALA A 77 -1.74 8.59 -9.65
N LEU A 78 -1.21 9.53 -8.87
CA LEU A 78 -1.93 10.73 -8.45
C LEU A 78 -2.35 11.60 -9.64
N ASP A 79 -1.41 11.90 -10.54
CA ASP A 79 -1.63 12.71 -11.74
C ASP A 79 -2.69 12.03 -12.63
N ALA A 80 -2.58 10.71 -12.84
CA ALA A 80 -3.56 9.94 -13.60
C ALA A 80 -4.98 10.00 -13.00
N VAL A 81 -5.10 9.95 -11.66
CA VAL A 81 -6.40 10.10 -10.98
C VAL A 81 -6.97 11.51 -11.15
N GLN A 82 -6.13 12.54 -11.11
CA GLN A 82 -6.56 13.93 -11.32
C GLN A 82 -7.00 14.20 -12.76
N GLU A 83 -6.32 13.60 -13.74
CA GLU A 83 -6.59 13.79 -15.16
C GLU A 83 -7.77 12.93 -15.66
N SER A 84 -7.85 11.67 -15.24
CA SER A 84 -8.72 10.66 -15.84
C SER A 84 -9.65 9.94 -14.85
N GLY A 85 -9.56 10.24 -13.56
CA GLY A 85 -10.33 9.55 -12.51
C GLY A 85 -9.77 8.17 -12.14
N LEU A 86 -10.57 7.37 -11.42
CA LEU A 86 -10.15 6.06 -10.93
C LEU A 86 -10.07 5.03 -12.07
N SER A 87 -8.90 4.43 -12.26
CA SER A 87 -8.71 3.32 -13.20
C SER A 87 -9.10 1.98 -12.59
N GLU A 88 -9.41 1.00 -13.45
CA GLU A 88 -9.68 -0.39 -13.02
C GLU A 88 -8.49 -0.99 -12.26
N GLN A 89 -7.26 -0.70 -12.70
CA GLN A 89 -6.05 -1.18 -12.04
C GLN A 89 -5.88 -0.61 -10.63
N LEU A 90 -6.25 0.66 -10.42
CA LEU A 90 -6.20 1.29 -9.09
C LEU A 90 -7.26 0.70 -8.15
N ILE A 91 -8.48 0.49 -8.65
CA ILE A 91 -9.57 -0.15 -7.88
C ILE A 91 -9.15 -1.57 -7.47
N TYR A 92 -8.61 -2.34 -8.41
CA TYR A 92 -8.07 -3.68 -8.13
C TYR A 92 -6.94 -3.64 -7.09
N SER A 93 -6.01 -2.70 -7.23
CA SER A 93 -4.90 -2.51 -6.27
C SER A 93 -5.40 -2.18 -4.87
N ALA A 94 -6.43 -1.35 -4.74
CA ALA A 94 -7.01 -1.01 -3.45
C ALA A 94 -7.77 -2.18 -2.81
N ALA A 95 -8.44 -3.01 -3.61
CA ALA A 95 -9.04 -4.26 -3.13
C ALA A 95 -7.95 -5.21 -2.60
N MET A 96 -6.85 -5.37 -3.34
CA MET A 96 -5.69 -6.16 -2.90
C MET A 96 -5.02 -5.57 -1.66
N ALA A 97 -4.95 -4.25 -1.52
CA ALA A 97 -4.44 -3.58 -0.31
C ALA A 97 -5.32 -3.84 0.91
N THR A 98 -6.64 -3.91 0.73
CA THR A 98 -7.59 -4.27 1.81
C THR A 98 -7.40 -5.72 2.25
N ILE A 99 -7.20 -6.65 1.30
CA ILE A 99 -6.83 -8.05 1.59
C ILE A 99 -5.47 -8.11 2.30
N ALA A 100 -4.49 -7.35 1.83
CA ALA A 100 -3.17 -7.26 2.44
C ALA A 100 -3.25 -6.77 3.89
N ALA A 101 -4.09 -5.79 4.19
CA ALA A 101 -4.35 -5.32 5.55
C ALA A 101 -4.97 -6.41 6.43
N SER A 102 -5.91 -7.22 5.90
CA SER A 102 -6.45 -8.37 6.64
C SER A 102 -5.35 -9.40 6.97
N ASN A 103 -4.46 -9.68 6.01
CA ASN A 103 -3.30 -10.54 6.22
C ASN A 103 -2.34 -9.98 7.27
N ILE A 104 -2.13 -8.65 7.32
CA ILE A 104 -1.34 -7.98 8.38
C ILE A 104 -1.95 -8.26 9.76
N LYS A 105 -3.28 -8.18 9.93
CA LYS A 105 -3.92 -8.52 11.21
C LYS A 105 -3.65 -9.98 11.60
N SER A 106 -3.70 -10.90 10.64
CA SER A 106 -3.36 -12.31 10.89
C SER A 106 -1.89 -12.49 11.27
N ILE A 107 -0.97 -11.73 10.66
CA ILE A 107 0.45 -11.73 11.05
C ILE A 107 0.59 -11.25 12.49
N GLN A 108 -0.02 -10.13 12.86
CA GLN A 108 0.07 -9.54 14.21
C GLN A 108 -0.39 -10.50 15.32
N GLN A 109 -1.34 -11.40 15.03
CA GLN A 109 -1.79 -12.42 15.99
C GLN A 109 -0.72 -13.48 16.30
N ILE A 110 0.25 -13.68 15.41
CA ILE A 110 1.29 -14.72 15.50
C ILE A 110 2.66 -14.11 15.79
N ASP A 111 2.97 -12.97 15.17
CA ASP A 111 4.21 -12.20 15.23
C ASP A 111 3.88 -10.70 15.39
N GLY A 112 3.58 -10.31 16.63
CA GLY A 112 3.07 -8.97 16.97
C GLY A 112 4.08 -7.83 16.76
N ASP A 113 5.37 -8.11 16.75
CA ASP A 113 6.45 -7.13 16.55
C ASP A 113 7.08 -7.23 15.13
N PHE A 114 6.50 -8.04 14.23
CA PHE A 114 6.97 -8.25 12.86
C PHE A 114 8.45 -8.68 12.73
N GLN A 115 8.92 -9.51 13.66
CA GLN A 115 10.34 -9.88 13.77
C GLN A 115 10.76 -10.95 12.75
N PHE A 116 9.82 -11.66 12.12
CA PHE A 116 10.15 -12.75 11.22
C PHE A 116 10.78 -12.28 9.89
N ILE A 117 10.19 -11.26 9.25
CA ILE A 117 10.68 -10.70 7.96
C ILE A 117 10.63 -9.16 8.00
N PRO A 118 11.35 -8.48 8.91
CA PRO A 118 11.18 -7.05 9.14
C PRO A 118 11.50 -6.18 7.91
N LEU A 119 12.64 -6.43 7.24
CA LEU A 119 13.12 -5.56 6.15
C LEU A 119 12.16 -5.53 4.94
N PHE A 120 11.70 -6.69 4.51
CA PHE A 120 10.85 -6.81 3.32
C PHE A 120 9.39 -6.46 3.62
N PHE A 121 8.95 -6.71 4.86
CA PHE A 121 7.61 -6.38 5.31
C PHE A 121 7.36 -4.87 5.31
N GLY A 122 8.29 -4.04 5.81
CA GLY A 122 8.13 -2.58 5.84
C GLY A 122 7.89 -1.97 4.45
N THR A 123 8.66 -2.42 3.44
CA THR A 123 8.47 -1.97 2.05
C THR A 123 7.10 -2.38 1.49
N PHE A 124 6.62 -3.58 1.82
CA PHE A 124 5.32 -4.06 1.36
C PHE A 124 4.13 -3.37 2.01
N VAL A 125 4.22 -3.09 3.30
CA VAL A 125 3.25 -2.26 4.02
C VAL A 125 3.16 -0.87 3.39
N LEU A 126 4.29 -0.30 2.98
CA LEU A 126 4.33 0.98 2.25
C LEU A 126 3.63 0.87 0.88
N HIS A 127 3.92 -0.16 0.08
CA HIS A 127 3.25 -0.35 -1.21
C HIS A 127 1.72 -0.49 -1.07
N CYS A 128 1.25 -1.13 0.00
CA CYS A 128 -0.18 -1.29 0.26
C CYS A 128 -0.87 0.02 0.64
N SER A 129 -0.15 1.03 1.14
CA SER A 129 -0.79 2.27 1.59
C SER A 129 -1.22 3.19 0.46
N PHE A 130 -0.47 3.24 -0.65
CA PHE A 130 -0.73 4.22 -1.71
C PHE A 130 -2.07 4.06 -2.42
N PRO A 131 -2.51 2.84 -2.84
CA PRO A 131 -3.83 2.68 -3.44
C PRO A 131 -4.96 3.11 -2.50
N LEU A 132 -4.81 2.84 -1.20
CA LEU A 132 -5.80 3.23 -0.20
C LEU A 132 -5.79 4.74 0.02
N LEU A 133 -4.62 5.37 0.15
CA LEU A 133 -4.49 6.83 0.26
C LEU A 133 -5.11 7.56 -0.95
N LEU A 134 -4.93 7.02 -2.16
CA LEU A 134 -5.55 7.56 -3.37
C LEU A 134 -7.07 7.44 -3.32
N LEU A 135 -7.63 6.27 -2.95
CA LEU A 135 -9.09 6.13 -2.80
C LEU A 135 -9.65 7.06 -1.72
N VAL A 136 -8.97 7.15 -0.60
CA VAL A 136 -9.32 7.99 0.55
C VAL A 136 -9.33 9.47 0.16
N LYS A 137 -8.36 9.92 -0.65
CA LYS A 137 -8.35 11.26 -1.27
C LYS A 137 -9.52 11.46 -2.24
N THR A 138 -9.81 10.47 -3.08
CA THR A 138 -10.86 10.56 -4.10
C THR A 138 -12.27 10.60 -3.49
N PHE A 139 -12.56 9.74 -2.52
CA PHE A 139 -13.89 9.63 -1.92
C PHE A 139 -14.09 10.55 -0.72
N GLY A 140 -13.01 10.95 -0.03
CA GLY A 140 -13.07 11.84 1.13
C GLY A 140 -14.02 11.32 2.20
N THR A 141 -15.01 12.11 2.57
CA THR A 141 -16.03 11.75 3.59
C THR A 141 -16.94 10.59 3.17
N GLN A 142 -16.99 10.25 1.87
CA GLN A 142 -17.74 9.11 1.33
C GLN A 142 -16.90 7.82 1.29
N SER A 143 -15.69 7.82 1.85
CA SER A 143 -14.85 6.63 1.92
C SER A 143 -15.52 5.52 2.74
N ASP A 144 -15.44 4.30 2.22
CA ASP A 144 -15.93 3.08 2.87
C ASP A 144 -15.17 2.82 4.19
N ASP A 145 -15.88 2.41 5.23
CA ASP A 145 -15.29 2.13 6.55
C ASP A 145 -14.29 0.95 6.50
N ASN A 146 -14.42 0.04 5.52
CA ASN A 146 -13.45 -1.02 5.27
C ASN A 146 -12.12 -0.46 4.76
N ILE A 147 -12.15 0.55 3.89
CA ILE A 147 -10.95 1.23 3.38
C ILE A 147 -10.26 1.97 4.53
N ILE A 148 -11.04 2.70 5.34
CA ILE A 148 -10.52 3.41 6.52
C ILE A 148 -9.90 2.40 7.49
N GLY A 149 -10.58 1.29 7.79
CA GLY A 149 -10.07 0.24 8.67
C GLY A 149 -8.82 -0.47 8.13
N ALA A 150 -8.69 -0.60 6.81
CA ALA A 150 -7.46 -1.09 6.18
C ALA A 150 -6.29 -0.10 6.37
N CYS A 151 -6.54 1.19 6.18
CA CYS A 151 -5.55 2.24 6.45
C CYS A 151 -5.08 2.23 7.92
N GLU A 152 -6.00 2.10 8.88
CA GLU A 152 -5.65 2.01 10.30
C GLU A 152 -4.75 0.82 10.61
N THR A 153 -5.02 -0.31 9.95
CA THR A 153 -4.20 -1.52 10.11
C THR A 153 -2.79 -1.32 9.59
N ILE A 154 -2.65 -0.66 8.44
CA ILE A 154 -1.34 -0.32 7.85
C ILE A 154 -0.60 0.71 8.71
N ILE A 155 -1.30 1.71 9.25
CA ILE A 155 -0.74 2.69 10.20
C ILE A 155 -0.19 1.96 11.42
N GLU A 156 -0.96 1.04 12.01
CA GLU A 156 -0.53 0.28 13.18
C GLU A 156 0.69 -0.60 12.87
N ALA A 157 0.68 -1.30 11.74
CA ALA A 157 1.83 -2.08 11.31
C ALA A 157 3.08 -1.21 11.09
N SER A 158 2.90 -0.03 10.48
CA SER A 158 3.98 0.95 10.25
C SER A 158 4.54 1.49 11.56
N LYS A 159 3.70 1.75 12.57
CA LYS A 159 4.12 2.17 13.92
C LYS A 159 4.98 1.12 14.59
N THR A 160 4.49 -0.12 14.64
CA THR A 160 5.21 -1.24 15.27
C THR A 160 6.56 -1.46 14.60
N PHE A 161 6.60 -1.44 13.27
CA PHE A 161 7.84 -1.57 12.51
C PHE A 161 8.82 -0.41 12.77
N SER A 162 8.35 0.85 12.79
CA SER A 162 9.19 2.01 13.12
C SER A 162 9.83 1.86 14.50
N ARG A 163 9.01 1.51 15.51
CA ARG A 163 9.46 1.28 16.89
C ARG A 163 10.51 0.16 16.96
N TYR A 164 10.31 -0.92 16.22
CA TYR A 164 11.28 -2.02 16.15
C TYR A 164 12.61 -1.55 15.53
N GLY A 165 12.57 -0.78 14.44
CA GLY A 165 13.75 -0.20 13.82
C GLY A 165 14.51 0.79 14.72
N GLU A 166 13.80 1.61 15.50
CA GLU A 166 14.38 2.54 16.47
C GLU A 166 15.13 1.79 17.58
N GLN A 167 14.53 0.72 18.11
CA GLN A 167 15.19 -0.14 19.11
C GLN A 167 16.50 -0.74 18.60
N LEU A 168 16.52 -1.18 17.33
CA LEU A 168 17.72 -1.77 16.72
C LEU A 168 18.80 -0.73 16.41
N THR A 169 18.43 0.48 16.03
CA THR A 169 19.37 1.51 15.54
C THR A 169 19.88 2.45 16.63
N GLN A 170 19.30 2.43 17.83
CA GLN A 170 19.63 3.33 18.96
C GLN A 170 19.63 4.83 18.56
N ARG A 171 18.90 5.19 17.50
CA ARG A 171 18.86 6.55 16.96
C ARG A 171 17.62 7.27 17.49
N SER A 172 17.79 8.43 18.10
CA SER A 172 16.66 9.28 18.50
C SER A 172 15.98 9.91 17.28
N GLU A 173 14.65 9.95 17.33
CA GLU A 173 13.73 10.25 16.23
C GLU A 173 14.02 11.55 15.45
N HIS A 174 13.94 11.45 14.13
CA HIS A 174 13.23 12.46 13.35
C HIS A 174 11.80 11.97 13.17
N PRO A 175 10.77 12.83 13.26
CA PRO A 175 9.39 12.43 13.05
C PRO A 175 9.24 11.80 11.66
N ASN A 176 8.75 10.57 11.61
CA ASN A 176 8.47 9.86 10.38
C ASN A 176 7.33 10.60 9.65
N ARG A 177 7.69 11.50 8.73
CA ARG A 177 6.74 12.37 8.00
C ARG A 177 5.64 11.56 7.31
N TYR A 178 5.99 10.41 6.74
CA TYR A 178 5.01 9.51 6.13
C TYR A 178 3.96 9.09 7.16
N LEU A 179 4.40 8.58 8.32
CA LEU A 179 3.49 8.10 9.36
C LEU A 179 2.66 9.22 9.99
N SER A 180 3.29 10.36 10.30
CA SER A 180 2.60 11.53 10.87
C SER A 180 1.50 12.05 9.93
N ASN A 181 1.81 12.21 8.64
CA ASN A 181 0.82 12.67 7.68
C ASN A 181 -0.26 11.60 7.44
N PHE A 182 0.09 10.31 7.41
CA PHE A 182 -0.90 9.24 7.19
C PHE A 182 -1.91 9.18 8.35
N ILE A 183 -1.44 9.27 9.60
CA ILE A 183 -2.32 9.37 10.77
C ILE A 183 -3.22 10.60 10.65
N SER A 184 -2.64 11.77 10.36
CA SER A 184 -3.41 13.02 10.22
C SER A 184 -4.48 12.95 9.13
N ILE A 185 -4.22 12.27 8.01
CA ILE A 185 -5.19 12.10 6.91
C ILE A 185 -6.37 11.25 7.39
N ILE A 186 -6.11 10.11 8.01
CA ILE A 186 -7.17 9.18 8.44
C ILE A 186 -8.01 9.78 9.58
N ASP A 187 -7.36 10.38 10.59
CA ASP A 187 -8.07 11.05 11.67
C ASP A 187 -8.88 12.25 11.15
N GLY A 188 -8.30 13.01 10.22
CA GLY A 188 -8.96 14.11 9.53
C GLY A 188 -10.22 13.67 8.79
N ILE A 189 -10.18 12.54 8.09
CA ILE A 189 -11.33 12.02 7.34
C ILE A 189 -12.43 11.53 8.27
N LYS A 190 -12.07 10.86 9.37
CA LYS A 190 -13.04 10.46 10.39
C LYS A 190 -13.74 11.67 10.99
N ALA A 191 -12.98 12.72 11.34
CA ALA A 191 -13.53 13.97 11.84
C ALA A 191 -14.42 14.65 10.79
N ALA A 192 -13.95 14.78 9.54
CA ALA A 192 -14.69 15.39 8.45
C ALA A 192 -15.99 14.64 8.12
N LYS A 193 -16.02 13.30 8.24
CA LYS A 193 -17.22 12.48 8.06
C LYS A 193 -18.29 12.84 9.10
N ILE A 194 -17.91 13.00 10.37
CA ILE A 194 -18.83 13.45 11.44
C ILE A 194 -19.27 14.90 11.22
N THR A 195 -18.30 15.80 10.95
CA THR A 195 -18.54 17.23 10.73
C THR A 195 -19.41 17.50 9.50
N SER A 196 -19.36 16.66 8.46
CA SER A 196 -20.19 16.80 7.26
C SER A 196 -21.69 16.70 7.55
N LEU A 197 -22.08 16.06 8.66
CA LEU A 197 -23.47 15.95 9.10
C LEU A 197 -23.96 17.21 9.81
N THR A 198 -23.06 18.06 10.31
CA THR A 198 -23.40 19.23 11.14
C THR A 198 -23.02 20.55 10.48
N THR A 199 -21.79 20.67 9.98
CA THR A 199 -21.23 21.90 9.39
C THR A 199 -20.46 21.61 8.08
N PRO A 200 -21.15 21.59 6.93
CA PRO A 200 -20.53 21.25 5.64
C PRO A 200 -19.39 22.18 5.20
N GLU A 201 -19.41 23.47 5.56
CA GLU A 201 -18.34 24.41 5.19
C GLU A 201 -17.00 24.06 5.85
N VAL A 202 -17.06 23.64 7.12
CA VAL A 202 -15.86 23.23 7.88
C VAL A 202 -15.30 21.92 7.32
N SER A 203 -16.16 20.99 6.91
CA SER A 203 -15.70 19.73 6.32
C SER A 203 -15.00 19.95 4.97
N VAL A 204 -15.44 20.91 4.16
CA VAL A 204 -14.74 21.29 2.91
C VAL A 204 -13.32 21.79 3.19
N GLN A 205 -13.14 22.64 4.20
CA GLN A 205 -11.81 23.15 4.56
C GLN A 205 -10.89 22.03 5.08
N MET A 206 -11.44 21.11 5.89
CA MET A 206 -10.71 19.92 6.35
C MET A 206 -10.29 19.04 5.16
N MET A 207 -11.18 18.83 4.19
CA MET A 207 -10.89 18.04 3.00
C MET A 207 -9.77 18.65 2.12
N GLN A 208 -9.64 19.98 2.08
CA GLN A 208 -8.52 20.63 1.40
C GLN A 208 -7.17 20.35 2.07
N ASP A 209 -7.12 20.41 3.41
CA ASP A 209 -5.91 20.06 4.18
C ASP A 209 -5.53 18.58 4.00
N ILE A 210 -6.51 17.68 4.08
CA ILE A 210 -6.37 16.24 3.81
C ILE A 210 -5.80 15.99 2.41
N ASN A 211 -6.35 16.67 1.40
CA ASN A 211 -5.91 16.55 0.02
C ASN A 211 -4.46 17.01 -0.16
N THR A 212 -4.08 18.12 0.48
CA THR A 212 -2.73 18.68 0.44
C THR A 212 -1.74 17.72 1.10
N LYS A 213 -2.03 17.24 2.31
CA LYS A 213 -1.20 16.25 3.02
C LYS A 213 -1.03 14.95 2.25
N THR A 214 -2.09 14.49 1.59
CA THR A 214 -2.01 13.28 0.76
C THR A 214 -1.04 13.49 -0.40
N GLU A 215 -1.12 14.63 -1.08
CA GLU A 215 -0.17 14.97 -2.16
C GLU A 215 1.25 15.09 -1.64
N GLU A 216 1.45 15.70 -0.46
CA GLU A 216 2.77 15.76 0.18
C GLU A 216 3.35 14.37 0.45
N ILE A 217 2.57 13.44 1.01
CA ILE A 217 3.02 12.05 1.24
C ILE A 217 3.40 11.39 -0.07
N LEU A 218 2.53 11.43 -1.07
CA LEU A 218 2.76 10.73 -2.34
C LEU A 218 3.99 11.30 -3.06
N ARG A 219 4.22 12.62 -2.96
CA ARG A 219 5.39 13.31 -3.51
C ARG A 219 6.70 13.04 -2.80
N LEU A 220 6.69 12.43 -1.61
CA LEU A 220 7.91 11.90 -0.99
C LEU A 220 8.52 10.78 -1.81
N TYR A 221 7.73 10.09 -2.64
CA TYR A 221 8.14 8.89 -3.36
C TYR A 221 8.08 9.11 -4.88
N ARG A 222 9.23 8.96 -5.53
CA ARG A 222 9.38 8.99 -6.99
C ARG A 222 10.15 7.76 -7.46
N TRP A 223 9.46 6.87 -8.15
CA TRP A 223 9.89 5.56 -8.62
C TRP A 223 9.82 5.43 -10.15
N ASN A 224 10.12 6.51 -10.86
CA ASN A 224 10.30 6.49 -12.31
C ASN A 224 11.79 6.63 -12.69
N LYS A 225 12.10 6.58 -13.98
CA LYS A 225 13.48 6.69 -14.50
C LYS A 225 14.23 7.97 -14.10
N THR A 226 13.51 9.01 -13.66
CA THR A 226 14.06 10.29 -13.19
C THR A 226 14.05 10.43 -11.67
N GLY A 227 13.42 9.48 -10.97
CA GLY A 227 13.18 9.52 -9.54
C GLY A 227 14.43 9.17 -8.75
N HIS A 228 14.64 9.90 -7.65
CA HIS A 228 15.72 9.63 -6.69
C HIS A 228 15.25 8.66 -5.58
N GLY A 229 14.10 7.99 -5.76
CA GLY A 229 13.49 7.16 -4.74
C GLY A 229 12.71 8.00 -3.73
N VAL A 230 13.31 8.26 -2.57
CA VAL A 230 12.73 9.15 -1.55
C VAL A 230 13.27 10.56 -1.77
N ASN A 231 12.39 11.53 -2.00
CA ASN A 231 12.77 12.95 -2.08
C ASN A 231 13.05 13.45 -0.64
N THR A 232 14.29 13.27 -0.16
CA THR A 232 14.77 13.82 1.12
C THR A 232 15.31 15.22 0.98
#